data_AF-A0A421FQU9-F1
#
_entry.id   AF-A0A421FQU9-F1
#
_cell.length_a   1.000
_cell.length_b   1.000
_cell.length_c   1.000
_cell.angle_alpha   90.00
_cell.angle_beta   90.00
_cell.angle_gamma   90.00
#
_symmetry.space_group_name_H-M   'P 1'
#
loop_
_entity.id
_entity.type
_entity.pdbx_description
1 polymer ?
#
loop_
_entity_poly.entity_id
_entity_poly.type
_entity_poly.pdbx_seq_one_letter_code
_entity_poly.pdbx_strand_id
1 'polypeptide(L)'
;MALLAIAWCASNDNVSTVLLGAKNAAQLEQNLKALDVLPKLTPEVKAKMDAALPFIPHAPEKDWPSYMRQRHLGENDIISEYVHVPTSCETDNCVSGGCLFENCAQPLSCKGGLCYFRKCKEAICEGGACIFDDTPDGTCPGGACEFKNAPSTLQDGYCDGGGCKLDGTDHPSSFSSSLAE
;
A
#
# COMPACT_ATOMS: atom_id res chain seq x y z
N MET A 1 -29.47 13.64 13.14
CA MET A 1 -28.29 12.75 13.20
C MET A 1 -27.03 13.41 12.62
N ALA A 2 -27.06 14.09 11.48
CA ALA A 2 -25.87 14.76 10.90
C ALA A 2 -25.12 15.72 11.85
N LEU A 3 -25.86 16.49 12.67
CA LEU A 3 -25.30 17.47 13.63
C LEU A 3 -24.25 16.88 14.57
N LEU A 4 -24.57 15.74 15.20
CA LEU A 4 -23.70 15.11 16.19
C LEU A 4 -22.43 14.57 15.53
N ALA A 5 -22.56 13.95 14.34
CA ALA A 5 -21.42 13.42 13.61
C ALA A 5 -20.46 14.55 13.17
N ILE A 6 -21.00 15.66 12.64
CA ILE A 6 -20.19 16.82 12.24
C ILE A 6 -19.49 17.43 13.47
N ALA A 7 -20.22 17.64 14.56
CA ALA A 7 -19.66 18.17 15.80
C ALA A 7 -18.58 17.26 16.38
N TRP A 8 -18.78 15.93 16.31
CA TRP A 8 -17.80 14.95 16.77
C TRP A 8 -16.51 15.04 15.95
N CYS A 9 -16.60 15.03 14.61
CA CYS A 9 -15.44 15.20 13.73
C CYS A 9 -14.69 16.51 14.01
N ALA A 10 -15.42 17.62 14.15
CA ALA A 10 -14.84 18.93 14.40
C ALA A 10 -14.27 19.09 15.83
N SER A 11 -14.59 18.17 16.75
CA SER A 11 -14.08 18.17 18.13
C SER A 11 -12.80 17.34 18.31
N ASN A 12 -12.28 16.73 17.24
CA ASN A 12 -11.09 15.89 17.26
C ASN A 12 -9.85 16.73 16.90
N ASP A 13 -8.85 16.76 17.79
CA ASP A 13 -7.64 17.56 17.61
C ASP A 13 -6.79 17.12 16.40
N ASN A 14 -6.99 15.89 15.89
CA ASN A 14 -6.33 15.37 14.69
C ASN A 14 -7.06 15.76 13.39
N VAL A 15 -8.19 16.46 13.47
CA VAL A 15 -8.99 16.89 12.32
C VAL A 15 -8.89 18.40 12.20
N SER A 16 -8.23 18.88 11.14
CA SER A 16 -8.10 20.33 10.89
C SER A 16 -9.35 20.93 10.24
N THR A 17 -10.04 20.16 9.41
CA THR A 17 -11.14 20.64 8.56
C THR A 17 -12.19 19.55 8.37
N VAL A 18 -13.47 19.92 8.45
CA VAL A 18 -14.60 19.04 8.13
C VAL A 18 -15.25 19.50 6.83
N LEU A 19 -15.20 18.67 5.79
CA LEU A 19 -15.88 18.95 4.51
C LEU A 19 -17.38 18.59 4.61
N LEU A 20 -18.25 19.56 4.36
CA LEU A 20 -19.70 19.38 4.42
C LEU A 20 -20.28 19.13 3.01
N GLY A 21 -20.99 18.02 2.85
CA GLY A 21 -21.82 17.76 1.66
C GLY A 21 -23.26 18.20 1.89
N ALA A 22 -23.82 19.00 0.98
CA ALA A 22 -25.23 19.40 0.99
C ALA A 22 -25.78 19.49 -0.44
N LYS A 23 -26.99 18.98 -0.67
CA LYS A 23 -27.67 19.06 -1.99
C LYS A 23 -28.46 20.36 -2.17
N ASN A 24 -28.78 21.04 -1.07
CA ASN A 24 -29.52 22.31 -1.07
C ASN A 24 -29.12 23.16 0.15
N ALA A 25 -29.53 24.43 0.14
CA ALA A 25 -29.18 25.40 1.20
C ALA A 25 -29.71 24.99 2.58
N ALA A 26 -30.94 24.46 2.66
CA ALA A 26 -31.53 24.05 3.93
C ALA A 26 -30.72 22.93 4.62
N GLN A 27 -30.17 21.97 3.85
CA GLN A 27 -29.27 20.94 4.37
C GLN A 27 -27.95 21.53 4.88
N LEU A 28 -27.40 22.53 4.17
CA LEU A 28 -26.18 23.21 4.61
C LEU A 28 -26.41 23.97 5.92
N GLU A 29 -27.50 24.75 6.00
CA GLU A 29 -27.90 25.47 7.22
C GLU A 29 -28.13 24.50 8.39
N GLN A 30 -28.74 23.34 8.13
CA GLN A 30 -28.86 22.30 9.13
C GLN A 30 -27.49 21.78 9.57
N ASN A 31 -26.58 21.46 8.65
CA ASN A 31 -25.24 20.97 8.98
C ASN A 31 -24.44 21.98 9.83
N LEU A 32 -24.57 23.28 9.55
CA LEU A 32 -23.86 24.35 10.27
C LEU A 32 -24.30 24.50 11.74
N LYS A 33 -25.52 24.10 12.09
CA LYS A 33 -25.98 24.05 13.50
C LYS A 33 -25.18 23.05 14.35
N ALA A 34 -24.28 22.25 13.76
CA ALA A 34 -23.35 21.41 14.51
C ALA A 34 -22.43 22.23 15.42
N LEU A 35 -22.16 23.49 15.09
CA LEU A 35 -21.37 24.40 15.92
C LEU A 35 -22.01 24.63 17.30
N ASP A 36 -23.34 24.62 17.39
CA ASP A 36 -24.08 24.75 18.67
C ASP A 36 -24.00 23.49 19.54
N VAL A 37 -23.66 22.35 18.93
CA VAL A 37 -23.53 21.04 19.59
C VAL A 37 -22.10 20.81 20.08
N LEU A 38 -21.11 21.35 19.35
CA LEU A 38 -19.68 21.20 19.63
C LEU A 38 -19.29 21.48 21.10
N PRO A 39 -19.71 22.58 21.75
CA PRO A 39 -19.37 22.82 23.16
C PRO A 39 -20.04 21.85 24.15
N LYS A 40 -21.04 21.07 23.71
CA LYS A 40 -21.75 20.09 24.54
C LYS A 40 -21.06 18.72 24.53
N LEU A 41 -20.08 18.51 23.65
CA LEU A 41 -19.28 17.27 23.58
C LEU A 41 -18.20 17.25 24.65
N THR A 42 -18.62 17.09 25.90
CA THR A 42 -17.70 16.96 27.03
C THR A 42 -16.90 15.65 26.94
N PRO A 43 -15.75 15.54 27.64
CA PRO A 43 -14.98 14.30 27.69
C PRO A 43 -15.81 13.09 28.14
N GLU A 44 -16.75 13.29 29.07
CA GLU A 44 -17.67 12.23 29.53
C GLU A 44 -18.61 11.75 28.42
N VAL A 45 -19.15 12.67 27.62
CA VAL A 45 -20.01 12.33 26.48
C VAL A 45 -19.21 11.59 25.41
N LYS A 46 -17.99 12.05 25.10
CA LYS A 46 -17.07 11.36 24.17
C LYS A 46 -16.77 9.94 24.63
N ALA A 47 -16.43 9.75 25.91
CA ALA A 47 -16.17 8.43 26.47
C ALA A 47 -17.39 7.48 26.36
N LYS A 48 -18.62 7.99 26.54
CA LYS A 48 -19.85 7.20 26.32
C LYS A 48 -20.03 6.81 24.85
N MET A 49 -19.66 7.68 23.92
CA MET A 49 -19.72 7.38 22.49
C MET A 49 -18.70 6.30 22.10
N ASP A 50 -17.46 6.43 22.56
CA ASP A 50 -16.39 5.46 22.29
C ASP A 50 -16.73 4.06 22.88
N ALA A 51 -17.33 4.03 24.07
CA ALA A 51 -17.82 2.80 24.68
C ALA A 51 -18.99 2.16 23.91
N ALA A 52 -19.86 2.98 23.30
CA ALA A 52 -20.98 2.49 22.50
C ALA A 52 -20.54 1.98 21.12
N LEU A 53 -19.46 2.52 20.56
CA LEU A 53 -18.93 2.16 19.25
C LEU A 53 -17.39 2.09 19.28
N PRO A 54 -16.80 0.96 19.67
CA PRO A 54 -15.35 0.76 19.67
C PRO A 54 -14.84 0.53 18.25
N PHE A 55 -14.95 1.57 17.40
CA PHE A 55 -14.53 1.51 16.01
C PHE A 55 -13.04 1.86 15.88
N ILE A 56 -12.27 0.92 15.34
CA ILE A 56 -10.88 1.14 14.95
C ILE A 56 -10.86 1.20 13.42
N PRO A 57 -10.54 2.35 12.81
CA PRO A 57 -10.48 2.44 11.35
C PRO A 57 -9.37 1.54 10.81
N HIS A 58 -9.75 0.66 9.88
CA HIS A 58 -8.81 -0.08 9.05
C HIS A 58 -8.66 0.65 7.71
N ALA A 59 -7.43 0.71 7.19
CA ALA A 59 -7.22 1.24 5.84
C ALA A 59 -8.04 0.39 4.85
N PRO A 60 -8.80 1.02 3.92
CA PRO A 60 -9.55 0.26 2.94
C PRO A 60 -8.58 -0.51 2.05
N GLU A 61 -8.95 -1.74 1.70
CA GLU A 61 -8.23 -2.53 0.71
C GLU A 61 -8.24 -1.77 -0.62
N LYS A 62 -7.06 -1.64 -1.25
CA LYS A 62 -6.93 -0.86 -2.50
C LYS A 62 -7.59 -1.63 -3.63
N ASP A 63 -8.58 -1.01 -4.28
CA ASP A 63 -9.27 -1.55 -5.44
C ASP A 63 -8.43 -1.38 -6.73
N TRP A 64 -8.75 -2.16 -7.76
CA TRP A 64 -8.08 -2.07 -9.07
C TRP A 64 -8.06 -0.65 -9.67
N PRO A 65 -9.15 0.14 -9.61
CA PRO A 65 -9.10 1.55 -9.97
C PRO A 65 -8.09 2.39 -9.21
N SER A 66 -7.86 2.13 -7.91
CA SER A 66 -6.83 2.83 -7.13
C SER A 66 -5.43 2.45 -7.59
N TYR A 67 -5.19 1.19 -7.98
CA TYR A 67 -3.93 0.77 -8.62
C TYR A 67 -3.70 1.47 -9.96
N MET A 68 -4.76 1.63 -10.76
CA MET A 68 -4.66 2.30 -12.07
C MET A 68 -4.40 3.80 -11.95
N ARG A 69 -5.07 4.50 -11.02
CA ARG A 69 -4.86 5.92 -10.77
C ARG A 69 -3.45 6.22 -10.25
N GLN A 70 -2.83 5.28 -9.53
CA GLN A 70 -1.45 5.41 -9.07
C GLN A 70 -0.43 5.44 -10.22
N ARG A 71 -0.74 4.89 -11.40
CA ARG A 71 0.18 4.93 -12.56
C ARG A 71 0.37 6.32 -13.18
N HIS A 72 -0.43 7.30 -12.78
CA HIS A 72 -0.37 8.68 -13.28
C HIS A 72 0.16 9.67 -12.25
N LEU A 73 0.40 9.25 -11.01
CA LEU A 73 1.14 10.04 -10.04
C LEU A 73 2.62 9.86 -10.34
N GLY A 74 3.31 10.97 -10.57
CA GLY A 74 4.68 11.01 -11.07
C GLY A 74 5.63 10.05 -10.34
N GLU A 75 6.49 9.47 -11.15
CA GLU A 75 7.57 8.55 -10.84
C GLU A 75 8.50 9.16 -9.78
N ASN A 76 8.22 8.91 -8.50
CA ASN A 76 9.19 8.93 -7.40
C ASN A 76 8.68 8.52 -6.00
N ASP A 77 7.40 8.19 -5.77
CA ASP A 77 6.98 7.96 -4.36
C ASP A 77 5.74 7.08 -4.20
N ILE A 78 5.76 5.84 -4.71
CA ILE A 78 4.70 4.87 -4.36
C ILE A 78 5.28 3.60 -3.78
N ILE A 79 6.45 3.17 -4.25
CA ILE A 79 7.10 1.96 -3.75
C ILE A 79 7.82 2.23 -2.41
N SER A 80 8.21 3.47 -2.13
CA SER A 80 8.77 3.96 -0.86
C SER A 80 7.72 4.21 0.24
N GLU A 81 6.47 4.51 -0.14
CA GLU A 81 5.41 4.96 0.80
C GLU A 81 4.46 3.82 1.24
N TYR A 82 4.50 2.66 0.56
CA TYR A 82 3.84 1.47 1.07
C TYR A 82 4.56 0.98 2.34
N VAL A 83 3.83 0.96 3.45
CA VAL A 83 4.26 0.31 4.68
C VAL A 83 4.35 -1.19 4.39
N HIS A 84 5.54 -1.64 4.00
CA HIS A 84 5.84 -3.05 3.99
C HIS A 84 5.99 -3.49 5.43
N VAL A 85 5.17 -4.43 5.85
CA VAL A 85 5.16 -4.94 7.22
C VAL A 85 6.36 -5.87 7.37
N PRO A 86 7.23 -5.67 8.38
CA PRO A 86 8.31 -6.62 8.67
C PRO A 86 7.74 -8.02 8.88
N THR A 87 8.19 -8.95 8.06
CA THR A 87 7.71 -10.34 8.03
C THR A 87 8.89 -11.28 8.32
N SER A 88 8.66 -12.27 9.17
CA SER A 88 9.67 -13.29 9.47
C SER A 88 10.06 -14.07 8.21
N CYS A 89 11.35 -14.35 8.05
CA CYS A 89 11.87 -15.19 6.97
C CYS A 89 11.34 -16.64 7.01
N GLU A 90 10.76 -17.08 8.14
CA GLU A 90 10.16 -18.41 8.31
C GLU A 90 8.71 -18.46 7.83
N THR A 91 8.15 -17.33 7.40
CA THR A 91 6.78 -17.27 6.88
C THR A 91 6.73 -17.85 5.48
N ASP A 92 5.93 -18.91 5.27
CA ASP A 92 5.84 -19.61 3.97
C ASP A 92 5.38 -18.71 2.80
N ASN A 93 4.58 -17.66 3.05
CA ASN A 93 4.12 -16.72 2.02
C ASN A 93 3.52 -15.43 2.63
N CYS A 94 3.48 -14.35 1.85
CA CYS A 94 2.82 -13.11 2.21
C CYS A 94 1.29 -13.23 2.19
N VAL A 95 0.66 -13.48 3.34
CA VAL A 95 -0.81 -13.64 3.43
C VAL A 95 -1.54 -12.30 3.40
N SER A 96 -0.95 -11.25 3.98
CA SER A 96 -1.60 -9.95 4.18
C SER A 96 -1.45 -8.98 3.01
N GLY A 97 -0.54 -9.25 2.07
CA GLY A 97 -0.04 -8.28 1.10
C GLY A 97 0.84 -7.19 1.75
N GLY A 98 1.87 -6.73 1.05
CA GLY A 98 2.79 -5.71 1.57
C GLY A 98 3.79 -6.26 2.58
N CYS A 99 4.46 -7.37 2.29
CA CYS A 99 5.45 -7.98 3.20
C CYS A 99 6.84 -7.42 2.94
N LEU A 100 7.58 -7.14 4.02
CA LEU A 100 9.01 -6.86 4.00
C LEU A 100 9.77 -8.05 4.56
N PHE A 101 10.52 -8.74 3.71
CA PHE A 101 11.51 -9.71 4.12
C PHE A 101 12.89 -9.07 4.04
N GLU A 102 13.63 -9.12 5.15
CA GLU A 102 14.92 -8.45 5.23
C GLU A 102 16.01 -9.39 5.78
N ASN A 103 17.18 -9.39 5.13
CA ASN A 103 18.36 -10.18 5.53
C ASN A 103 18.08 -11.69 5.63
N CYS A 104 17.17 -12.22 4.80
CA CYS A 104 16.82 -13.63 4.82
C CYS A 104 17.84 -14.47 4.05
N ALA A 105 18.35 -15.53 4.69
CA ALA A 105 19.29 -16.47 4.08
C ALA A 105 18.61 -17.68 3.39
N GLN A 106 17.35 -17.94 3.74
CA GLN A 106 16.53 -19.01 3.17
C GLN A 106 15.78 -18.51 1.93
N PRO A 107 15.47 -19.39 0.96
CA PRO A 107 14.71 -19.01 -0.23
C PRO A 107 13.30 -18.60 0.16
N LEU A 108 12.84 -17.48 -0.40
CA LEU A 108 11.50 -16.95 -0.18
C LEU A 108 10.67 -17.06 -1.46
N SER A 109 9.36 -17.27 -1.33
CA SER A 109 8.43 -17.15 -2.45
C SER A 109 7.28 -16.21 -2.10
N CYS A 110 6.90 -15.39 -3.08
CA CYS A 110 5.71 -14.56 -3.04
C CYS A 110 4.77 -14.93 -4.18
N LYS A 111 3.58 -15.43 -3.82
CA LYS A 111 2.57 -15.89 -4.80
C LYS A 111 1.65 -14.78 -5.31
N GLY A 112 1.67 -13.62 -4.67
CA GLY A 112 0.75 -12.53 -4.96
C GLY A 112 0.81 -11.40 -3.94
N GLY A 113 0.23 -10.25 -4.28
CA GLY A 113 0.26 -9.04 -3.46
C GLY A 113 1.49 -8.19 -3.72
N LEU A 114 1.92 -7.46 -2.69
CA LEU A 114 3.14 -6.63 -2.71
C LEU A 114 4.20 -7.26 -1.82
N CYS A 115 5.37 -7.54 -2.39
CA CYS A 115 6.47 -8.16 -1.66
C CYS A 115 7.75 -7.36 -1.85
N TYR A 116 8.45 -7.10 -0.74
CA TYR A 116 9.73 -6.42 -0.73
C TYR A 116 10.76 -7.36 -0.09
N PHE A 117 11.68 -7.83 -0.91
CA PHE A 117 12.87 -8.56 -0.50
C PHE A 117 14.05 -7.59 -0.45
N ARG A 118 14.60 -7.35 0.75
CA ARG A 118 15.76 -6.47 0.94
C ARG A 118 16.93 -7.27 1.51
N LYS A 119 18.08 -7.26 0.84
CA LYS A 119 19.29 -7.99 1.27
C LYS A 119 19.02 -9.48 1.52
N CYS A 120 18.07 -10.06 0.79
CA CYS A 120 17.79 -11.48 0.89
C CYS A 120 18.73 -12.23 -0.04
N LYS A 121 19.07 -13.46 0.27
CA LYS A 121 19.93 -14.27 -0.60
C LYS A 121 19.21 -14.65 -1.88
N GLU A 122 18.00 -15.22 -1.73
CA GLU A 122 17.20 -15.78 -2.81
C GLU A 122 15.72 -15.48 -2.58
N ALA A 123 15.02 -15.06 -3.62
CA ALA A 123 13.58 -14.80 -3.57
C ALA A 123 12.91 -14.97 -4.94
N ILE A 124 11.68 -15.48 -4.94
CA ILE A 124 10.90 -15.75 -6.15
C ILE A 124 9.58 -14.97 -6.09
N CYS A 125 9.27 -14.24 -7.16
CA CYS A 125 7.97 -13.60 -7.36
C CYS A 125 7.16 -14.41 -8.38
N GLU A 126 6.22 -15.23 -7.90
CA GLU A 126 5.33 -16.03 -8.74
C GLU A 126 4.12 -15.21 -9.24
N GLY A 127 3.83 -14.06 -8.62
CA GLY A 127 2.78 -13.14 -9.04
C GLY A 127 2.63 -11.91 -8.15
N GLY A 128 1.86 -10.91 -8.62
CA GLY A 128 1.68 -9.62 -7.93
C GLY A 128 2.71 -8.59 -8.38
N ALA A 129 3.17 -7.74 -7.44
CA ALA A 129 4.29 -6.84 -7.68
C ALA A 129 5.36 -6.99 -6.60
N CYS A 130 6.61 -7.16 -7.03
CA CYS A 130 7.72 -7.47 -6.14
C CYS A 130 8.88 -6.49 -6.33
N ILE A 131 9.56 -6.18 -5.23
CA ILE A 131 10.81 -5.40 -5.24
C ILE A 131 11.91 -6.31 -4.71
N PHE A 132 12.99 -6.40 -5.46
CA PHE A 132 14.24 -7.05 -5.08
C PHE A 132 15.28 -5.96 -4.88
N ASP A 133 15.62 -5.63 -3.65
CA ASP A 133 16.68 -4.66 -3.32
C ASP A 133 17.89 -5.40 -2.77
N ASP A 134 19.02 -5.32 -3.46
CA ASP A 134 20.27 -6.02 -3.09
C ASP A 134 20.02 -7.52 -2.83
N THR A 135 19.21 -8.13 -3.70
CA THR A 135 18.80 -9.55 -3.60
C THR A 135 19.32 -10.28 -4.86
N PRO A 136 20.51 -10.91 -4.79
CA PRO A 136 21.23 -11.37 -5.97
C PRO A 136 20.55 -12.52 -6.70
N ASP A 137 19.92 -13.44 -6.00
CA ASP A 137 19.19 -14.57 -6.58
C ASP A 137 17.67 -14.29 -6.60
N GLY A 138 17.29 -13.09 -7.04
CA GLY A 138 15.89 -12.69 -7.26
C GLY A 138 15.37 -13.17 -8.61
N THR A 139 14.22 -13.84 -8.64
CA THR A 139 13.58 -14.31 -9.88
C THR A 139 12.12 -13.90 -9.97
N CYS A 140 11.70 -13.55 -11.19
CA CYS A 140 10.37 -13.06 -11.51
C CYS A 140 9.77 -13.87 -12.67
N PRO A 141 9.31 -15.11 -12.40
CA PRO A 141 8.55 -15.89 -13.39
C PRO A 141 7.15 -15.32 -13.69
N GLY A 142 6.59 -14.46 -12.83
CA GLY A 142 5.27 -13.87 -13.02
C GLY A 142 5.04 -12.56 -12.26
N GLY A 143 4.17 -11.70 -12.77
CA GLY A 143 3.85 -10.39 -12.16
C GLY A 143 4.65 -9.21 -12.71
N ALA A 144 4.78 -8.16 -11.90
CA ALA A 144 5.55 -6.95 -12.18
C ALA A 144 6.69 -6.78 -11.16
N CYS A 145 7.94 -6.83 -11.60
CA CYS A 145 9.08 -6.85 -10.70
C CYS A 145 9.99 -5.64 -10.86
N GLU A 146 10.52 -5.13 -9.75
CA GLU A 146 11.53 -4.08 -9.74
C GLU A 146 12.79 -4.59 -9.03
N PHE A 147 13.90 -4.58 -9.73
CA PHE A 147 15.22 -4.93 -9.22
C PHE A 147 16.00 -3.64 -8.94
N LYS A 148 16.36 -3.42 -7.69
CA LYS A 148 17.14 -2.28 -7.20
C LYS A 148 18.47 -2.76 -6.69
N ASN A 149 19.54 -2.01 -7.00
CA ASN A 149 20.88 -2.36 -6.56
C ASN A 149 21.24 -3.80 -6.94
N ALA A 150 20.81 -4.22 -8.13
CA ALA A 150 21.06 -5.58 -8.60
C ALA A 150 22.57 -5.81 -8.77
N PRO A 151 23.06 -7.05 -8.56
CA PRO A 151 24.44 -7.37 -8.87
C PRO A 151 24.73 -7.17 -10.36
N SER A 152 26.01 -7.00 -10.72
CA SER A 152 26.45 -6.82 -12.11
C SER A 152 26.10 -7.97 -13.04
N THR A 153 25.73 -9.13 -12.48
CA THR A 153 25.31 -10.33 -13.20
C THR A 153 24.05 -10.88 -12.55
N LEU A 154 22.95 -10.91 -13.31
CA LEU A 154 21.71 -11.58 -12.93
C LEU A 154 21.65 -12.96 -13.61
N GLN A 155 20.96 -13.91 -13.00
CA GLN A 155 20.80 -15.25 -13.58
C GLN A 155 19.94 -15.21 -14.85
N ASP A 156 20.22 -16.09 -15.81
CA ASP A 156 19.35 -16.25 -16.98
C ASP A 156 17.94 -16.67 -16.53
N GLY A 157 16.91 -16.03 -17.08
CA GLY A 157 15.51 -16.26 -16.66
C GLY A 157 15.12 -15.55 -15.36
N TYR A 158 15.94 -14.62 -14.85
CA TYR A 158 15.57 -13.82 -13.67
C TYR A 158 14.28 -13.01 -13.90
N CYS A 159 13.94 -12.71 -15.15
CA CYS A 159 12.71 -12.05 -15.54
C CYS A 159 12.06 -12.76 -16.73
N ASP A 160 11.06 -13.61 -16.44
CA ASP A 160 10.23 -14.29 -17.43
C ASP A 160 8.75 -13.83 -17.36
N GLY A 161 8.39 -13.02 -16.35
CA GLY A 161 7.05 -12.48 -16.11
C GLY A 161 6.65 -11.27 -16.98
N GLY A 162 5.44 -10.73 -16.75
CA GLY A 162 4.77 -9.73 -17.60
C GLY A 162 5.35 -8.31 -17.61
N GLY A 163 6.39 -8.02 -16.82
CA GLY A 163 7.17 -6.78 -16.90
C GLY A 163 8.19 -6.64 -15.76
N CYS A 164 9.44 -6.30 -16.09
CA CYS A 164 10.49 -6.05 -15.09
C CYS A 164 11.13 -4.68 -15.29
N LYS A 165 11.53 -4.07 -14.18
CA LYS A 165 12.36 -2.88 -14.15
C LYS A 165 13.67 -3.17 -13.45
N LEU A 166 14.78 -2.70 -14.00
CA LEU A 166 16.10 -2.71 -13.41
C LEU A 166 16.52 -1.27 -13.13
N ASP A 167 16.70 -0.93 -11.85
CA ASP A 167 17.04 0.41 -11.37
C ASP A 167 16.17 1.52 -12.01
N GLY A 168 14.87 1.25 -12.11
CA GLY A 168 13.86 2.15 -12.67
C GLY A 168 13.68 2.10 -14.19
N THR A 169 14.56 1.39 -14.92
CA THR A 169 14.48 1.23 -16.38
C THR A 169 13.76 -0.07 -16.76
N ASP A 170 12.86 -0.03 -17.75
CA ASP A 170 12.20 -1.25 -18.23
C ASP A 170 13.23 -2.22 -18.83
N HIS A 171 13.17 -3.47 -18.40
CA HIS A 171 14.05 -4.54 -18.86
C HIS A 171 13.23 -5.62 -19.56
N PRO A 172 13.67 -6.12 -20.73
CA PRO A 172 12.95 -7.17 -21.45
C PRO A 172 12.82 -8.44 -20.62
N SER A 173 11.64 -9.04 -20.66
CA SER A 173 11.32 -10.37 -20.14
C SER A 173 11.88 -11.43 -21.10
N SER A 174 12.98 -12.06 -20.71
CA SER A 174 13.87 -12.94 -21.49
C SER A 174 14.58 -12.30 -22.70
N PHE A 175 15.85 -12.65 -22.90
CA PHE A 175 16.64 -12.34 -24.10
C PHE A 175 15.95 -12.77 -25.41
N SER A 176 15.07 -13.77 -25.36
CA SER A 176 14.30 -14.28 -26.50
C SER A 176 13.39 -13.23 -27.14
N SER A 177 12.92 -12.25 -26.36
CA SER A 177 12.07 -11.17 -26.86
C SER A 177 12.84 -10.10 -27.64
N SER A 178 14.14 -9.91 -27.36
CA SER A 178 15.01 -8.96 -28.05
C SER A 178 15.56 -9.42 -29.41
N LEU A 179 15.31 -10.69 -29.78
CA LEU A 179 15.69 -11.26 -31.09
C LEU A 179 14.49 -11.34 -32.06
N ALA A 180 13.36 -10.72 -31.73
CA ALA A 180 12.13 -10.73 -32.54
C ALA A 180 11.93 -9.46 -33.40
N GLU A 181 12.95 -8.60 -33.55
CA GLU A 181 12.98 -7.50 -34.55
C GLU A 181 14.05 -7.73 -35.63
#